data_AF-Q9BZQ0-F1
#
_entry.id   AF-Q9BZQ0-F1
#
_cell.length_a   1.000
_cell.length_b   1.000
_cell.length_c   1.000
_cell.angle_alpha   90.00
_cell.angle_beta   90.00
_cell.angle_gamma   90.00
#
_symmetry.space_group_name_H-M   'P 1'
#
loop_
_entity.id
_entity.type
_entity.pdbx_description
1 polymer ?
#
loop_
_entity_poly.entity_id
_entity_poly.type
_entity_poly.pdbx_seq_one_letter_code
_entity_poly.pdbx_strand_id
1 'polypeptide(L)'
;TYPDQENNKLLRGLCVDALIELSDENADWKLSFQEFLKCLNPSFNPPEKKCALEDETYADGAETEVDCNRCVCACGNWVCTAMTCDGKNQKGAQTQTEEEMTRYVQELQKHQETAEKTKRVSTKEI
;
A
#
# COMPACT_ATOMS: atom_id res chain seq x y z
N THR A 1 -5.30 -24.08 8.36
CA THR A 1 -3.85 -24.18 8.09
C THR A 1 -3.60 -24.09 6.60
N TYR A 2 -3.03 -22.97 6.13
CA TYR A 2 -2.76 -22.73 4.71
C TYR A 2 -1.69 -23.72 4.18
N PRO A 3 -1.90 -24.37 3.02
CA PRO A 3 -1.05 -25.46 2.54
C PRO A 3 0.25 -25.02 1.85
N ASP A 4 0.51 -23.71 1.68
CA ASP A 4 1.70 -23.21 0.98
C ASP A 4 2.37 -22.07 1.77
N GLN A 5 3.66 -22.25 2.06
CA GLN A 5 4.46 -21.36 2.90
C GLN A 5 4.72 -20.00 2.23
N GLU A 6 4.76 -19.94 0.90
CA GLU A 6 4.91 -18.67 0.17
C GLU A 6 3.61 -17.87 0.18
N ASN A 7 2.47 -18.53 -0.07
CA ASN A 7 1.16 -17.90 0.03
C ASN A 7 0.91 -17.36 1.44
N ASN A 8 1.38 -18.05 2.49
CA ASN A 8 1.28 -17.54 3.85
C ASN A 8 2.11 -16.26 4.07
N LYS A 9 3.33 -16.18 3.52
CA LYS A 9 4.16 -14.96 3.62
C LYS A 9 3.52 -13.79 2.90
N LEU A 10 3.00 -14.02 1.68
CA LEU A 10 2.32 -13.00 0.91
C LEU A 10 1.05 -12.52 1.63
N LEU A 11 0.21 -13.45 2.10
CA LEU A 11 -1.01 -13.12 2.85
C LEU A 11 -0.70 -12.34 4.12
N ARG A 12 0.38 -12.68 4.86
CA ARG A 12 0.81 -11.88 6.02
C ARG A 12 1.17 -10.44 5.65
N GLY A 13 1.82 -10.24 4.51
CA GLY A 13 2.12 -8.91 3.98
C GLY A 13 0.86 -8.14 3.58
N LEU A 14 -0.14 -8.82 3.01
CA LEU A 14 -1.43 -8.22 2.67
C LEU A 14 -2.29 -7.93 3.92
N CYS A 15 -2.07 -8.68 5.00
CA CYS A 15 -2.77 -8.53 6.27
C CYS A 15 -2.14 -7.53 7.26
N VAL A 16 -1.14 -6.72 6.88
CA VAL A 16 -0.37 -5.90 7.86
C VAL A 16 -1.28 -5.05 8.75
N ASP A 17 -2.27 -4.36 8.18
CA ASP A 17 -3.18 -3.52 8.96
C ASP A 17 -4.01 -4.34 9.97
N ALA A 18 -4.56 -5.46 9.52
CA ALA A 18 -5.30 -6.38 10.39
C ALA A 18 -4.41 -7.04 11.46
N LEU A 19 -3.14 -7.32 11.13
CA LEU A 19 -2.17 -7.87 12.08
C LEU A 19 -1.79 -6.86 13.15
N ILE A 20 -1.65 -5.58 12.79
CA ILE A 20 -1.42 -4.49 13.75
C ILE A 20 -2.63 -4.38 14.68
N GLU A 21 -3.84 -4.30 14.15
CA GLU A 21 -5.08 -4.22 14.95
C GLU A 21 -5.24 -5.40 15.93
N LEU A 22 -4.86 -6.62 15.51
CA LEU A 22 -4.93 -7.81 16.37
C LEU A 22 -3.82 -7.89 17.43
N SER A 23 -2.67 -7.29 17.14
CA SER A 23 -1.48 -7.39 17.99
C SER A 23 -1.33 -6.22 18.94
N ASP A 24 -1.95 -5.08 18.63
CA ASP A 24 -2.01 -3.87 19.44
C ASP A 24 -3.00 -4.06 20.58
N GLU A 25 -2.49 -4.45 21.76
CA GLU A 25 -3.32 -4.76 22.93
C GLU A 25 -3.80 -3.48 23.63
N ASN A 26 -3.07 -2.37 23.47
CA ASN A 26 -3.37 -1.10 24.13
C ASN A 26 -4.13 -0.11 23.21
N ALA A 27 -4.30 -0.44 21.93
CA ALA A 27 -5.00 0.31 20.90
C ALA A 27 -4.42 1.72 20.63
N ASP A 28 -3.09 1.88 20.75
CA ASP A 28 -2.39 3.14 20.48
C ASP A 28 -1.86 3.27 19.03
N TRP A 29 -2.16 2.27 18.20
CA TRP A 29 -1.75 2.10 16.79
C TRP A 29 -0.24 1.97 16.61
N LYS A 30 0.49 1.59 17.66
CA LYS A 30 1.93 1.34 17.65
C LYS A 30 2.23 0.04 18.36
N LEU A 31 2.93 -0.86 17.66
CA LEU A 31 3.39 -2.07 18.31
C LEU A 31 4.58 -1.75 19.22
N SER A 32 4.40 -1.95 20.53
CA SER A 32 5.50 -2.10 21.46
C SER A 32 6.39 -3.27 21.03
N PHE A 33 7.62 -3.33 21.56
CA PHE A 33 8.55 -4.41 21.20
C PHE A 33 7.96 -5.81 21.45
N GLN A 34 7.15 -5.97 22.50
CA GLN A 34 6.51 -7.25 22.82
C GLN A 34 5.39 -7.60 21.84
N GLU A 35 4.53 -6.63 21.50
CA GLU A 35 3.45 -6.81 20.52
C GLU A 35 4.00 -7.10 19.13
N PHE A 36 5.10 -6.42 18.76
CA PHE A 36 5.83 -6.67 17.53
C PHE A 36 6.38 -8.10 17.45
N LEU A 37 7.04 -8.59 18.50
CA LEU A 37 7.56 -9.97 18.53
C LEU A 37 6.43 -11.01 18.44
N LYS A 38 5.29 -10.75 19.08
CA LYS A 38 4.11 -11.61 19.00
C LYS A 38 3.53 -11.63 17.58
N CYS A 39 3.39 -10.45 16.96
CA CYS A 39 2.91 -10.27 15.59
C CYS A 39 3.78 -11.00 14.55
N LEU A 40 5.11 -10.91 14.68
CA LEU A 40 6.05 -11.55 13.76
C LEU A 40 6.27 -13.05 13.99
N ASN A 41 5.67 -13.63 15.04
CA ASN A 41 5.88 -15.04 15.33
C ASN A 41 5.41 -15.91 14.13
N PRO A 42 6.27 -16.77 13.56
CA PRO A 42 5.91 -17.67 12.47
C PRO A 42 4.73 -18.59 12.80
N SER A 43 4.50 -18.88 14.08
CA SER A 43 3.40 -19.72 14.56
C SER A 43 2.13 -18.92 14.87
N PHE A 44 2.19 -17.59 14.86
CA PHE A 44 1.01 -16.76 15.05
C PHE A 44 0.16 -16.79 13.78
N ASN A 45 -1.02 -17.39 13.89
CA ASN A 45 -2.03 -17.35 12.84
C ASN A 45 -3.14 -16.41 13.31
N PRO A 46 -3.39 -15.29 12.60
CA PRO A 46 -4.53 -14.45 12.91
C PRO A 46 -5.82 -15.27 12.79
N PRO A 47 -6.88 -14.90 13.56
CA PRO A 47 -8.18 -15.54 13.42
C PRO A 47 -8.65 -15.49 11.96
N GLU A 48 -9.18 -16.60 11.45
CA GLU A 48 -9.72 -16.64 10.10
C GLU A 48 -10.91 -15.67 9.99
N LYS A 49 -10.71 -14.58 9.25
CA LYS A 49 -11.76 -13.62 8.88
C LYS A 49 -12.01 -13.76 7.39
N LYS A 50 -13.26 -13.95 6.99
CA LYS A 50 -13.67 -14.02 5.58
C LYS A 50 -13.96 -12.63 5.05
N CYS A 51 -13.63 -12.39 3.78
CA CYS A 51 -14.05 -11.16 3.11
C CYS A 51 -15.49 -11.29 2.63
N ALA A 52 -16.25 -10.19 2.71
CA ALA A 52 -17.57 -10.10 2.11
C ALA A 52 -17.46 -9.40 0.75
N LEU A 53 -18.10 -9.96 -0.27
CA LEU A 53 -18.30 -9.30 -1.56
C LEU A 53 -19.73 -9.60 -2.00
N GLU A 54 -20.52 -8.53 -2.16
CA GLU A 54 -21.97 -8.64 -2.36
C GLU A 54 -22.62 -9.47 -1.23
N ASP A 55 -23.38 -10.52 -1.57
CA ASP A 55 -24.03 -11.41 -0.61
C ASP A 55 -23.22 -12.70 -0.32
N GLU A 56 -21.97 -12.76 -0.77
CA GLU A 56 -21.11 -13.94 -0.64
C GLU A 56 -19.91 -13.71 0.30
N THR A 57 -19.38 -14.81 0.86
CA THR A 57 -18.21 -14.80 1.74
C THR A 57 -17.05 -15.60 1.15
N TYR A 58 -15.87 -14.99 1.16
CA TYR A 58 -14.66 -15.49 0.52
C TYR A 58 -13.58 -15.77 1.56
N ALA A 59 -12.88 -16.90 1.40
CA ALA A 59 -11.74 -17.24 2.25
C ALA A 59 -10.50 -16.42 1.88
N ASP A 60 -9.57 -16.28 2.83
CA ASP A 60 -8.26 -15.70 2.55
C ASP A 60 -7.58 -16.40 1.37
N GLY A 61 -6.96 -15.60 0.50
CA GLY A 61 -6.36 -16.05 -0.74
C GLY A 61 -7.32 -16.11 -1.93
N ALA A 62 -8.63 -15.90 -1.73
CA ALA A 62 -9.55 -15.71 -2.84
C ALA A 62 -9.17 -14.46 -3.66
N GLU A 63 -9.32 -14.54 -4.97
CA GLU A 63 -8.96 -13.46 -5.89
C GLU A 63 -10.20 -12.98 -6.65
N THR A 64 -10.25 -11.67 -6.89
CA THR A 64 -11.25 -11.04 -7.75
C THR A 64 -10.60 -9.91 -8.55
N GLU A 65 -11.29 -9.41 -9.57
CA GLU A 65 -10.85 -8.29 -10.39
C GLU A 65 -11.92 -7.20 -10.35
N VAL A 66 -11.51 -5.98 -10.00
CA VAL A 66 -12.36 -4.79 -10.03
C VAL A 66 -11.71 -3.81 -11.01
N ASP A 67 -12.40 -3.57 -12.12
CA ASP A 67 -11.87 -2.88 -13.30
C ASP A 67 -10.60 -3.56 -13.84
N CYS A 68 -9.44 -2.90 -13.72
CA CYS A 68 -8.13 -3.47 -14.09
C CYS A 68 -7.30 -3.91 -12.88
N ASN A 69 -7.85 -3.76 -11.68
CA ASN A 69 -7.14 -4.01 -10.44
C ASN A 69 -7.42 -5.40 -9.92
N ARG A 70 -6.35 -6.13 -9.61
CA ARG A 70 -6.44 -7.45 -8.98
C ARG A 70 -6.55 -7.28 -7.48
N CYS A 71 -7.54 -7.93 -6.89
CA CYS A 71 -7.82 -7.92 -5.47
C CYS A 71 -7.67 -9.31 -4.87
N VAL A 72 -7.12 -9.37 -3.67
CA VAL A 72 -6.96 -10.61 -2.89
C VAL A 72 -7.63 -10.43 -1.54
N CYS A 73 -8.43 -11.41 -1.13
CA CYS A 73 -8.98 -11.46 0.22
C CYS A 73 -7.87 -11.81 1.21
N ALA A 74 -7.66 -10.97 2.23
CA ALA A 74 -6.64 -11.18 3.25
C ALA A 74 -7.12 -10.65 4.61
N CYS A 75 -7.27 -11.56 5.58
CA CYS A 75 -7.66 -11.27 6.96
C CYS A 75 -8.95 -10.45 7.09
N GLY A 76 -9.93 -10.74 6.23
CA GLY A 76 -11.23 -10.07 6.19
C GLY A 76 -11.29 -8.79 5.36
N ASN A 77 -10.19 -8.38 4.72
CA ASN A 77 -10.13 -7.19 3.87
C ASN A 77 -9.82 -7.56 2.41
N TRP A 78 -10.44 -6.85 1.46
CA TRP A 78 -10.04 -6.92 0.04
C TRP A 78 -8.86 -5.98 -0.21
N VAL A 79 -7.71 -6.55 -0.53
CA VAL A 79 -6.49 -5.80 -0.82
C VAL A 79 -6.28 -5.78 -2.33
N CYS A 80 -6.43 -4.61 -2.93
CA CYS A 80 -6.37 -4.42 -4.38
C CYS A 80 -5.09 -3.70 -4.81
N THR A 81 -4.63 -3.99 -6.03
CA THR A 81 -3.71 -3.09 -6.73
C THR A 81 -4.37 -1.73 -6.94
N ALA A 82 -3.57 -0.67 -7.04
CA ALA A 82 -4.05 0.71 -7.24
C ALA A 82 -3.55 1.27 -8.58
N MET A 83 -3.76 0.53 -9.67
CA MET A 83 -3.46 0.97 -11.02
C MET A 83 -4.57 1.91 -11.52
N THR A 84 -4.18 2.95 -12.26
CA THR A 84 -5.12 3.80 -12.99
C THR A 84 -5.67 3.04 -14.18
N CYS A 85 -6.96 2.72 -14.14
CA CYS A 85 -7.62 1.99 -15.21
C CYS A 85 -8.12 2.94 -16.29
N ASP A 86 -7.27 3.20 -17.30
CA ASP A 86 -7.72 3.87 -18.52
C ASP A 86 -8.53 2.88 -19.34
N GLY A 87 -9.72 3.28 -19.81
CA GLY A 87 -10.72 2.42 -20.47
C GLY A 87 -10.31 1.80 -21.82
N LYS A 88 -9.02 1.68 -22.12
CA LYS A 88 -8.46 0.99 -23.29
C LYS A 88 -7.12 0.36 -22.92
N ASN A 89 -7.10 -0.97 -22.78
CA ASN A 89 -5.94 -1.86 -22.82
C ASN A 89 -4.57 -1.16 -22.94
N GLN A 90 -3.87 -0.96 -21.83
CA GLN A 90 -2.43 -0.71 -21.85
C GLN A 90 -1.73 -1.72 -20.95
N LYS A 91 -1.33 -2.83 -21.57
CA LYS A 91 -0.24 -3.65 -21.04
C LYS A 91 1.03 -2.82 -21.10
N GLY A 92 1.43 -2.26 -19.97
CA GLY A 92 2.80 -1.80 -19.71
C GLY A 92 3.23 -0.52 -20.43
N ALA A 93 3.89 0.34 -19.66
CA ALA A 93 4.49 1.61 -20.09
C ALA A 93 3.48 2.74 -20.34
N GLN A 94 3.19 3.50 -19.28
CA GLN A 94 3.03 4.94 -19.43
C GLN A 94 4.34 5.48 -20.03
N THR A 95 4.41 5.59 -21.36
CA THR A 95 5.39 6.46 -22.01
C THR A 95 4.96 7.88 -21.70
N GLN A 96 5.43 8.42 -20.55
CA GLN A 96 5.51 9.87 -20.41
C GLN A 96 6.34 10.37 -21.57
N THR A 97 5.78 11.28 -22.36
CA THR A 97 6.50 11.82 -23.51
C THR A 97 7.68 12.67 -23.02
N GLU A 98 8.78 12.72 -23.78
CA GLU A 98 9.97 13.52 -23.42
C GLU A 98 9.61 15.00 -23.17
N GLU A 99 8.57 15.49 -23.85
CA GLU A 99 8.04 16.85 -23.70
C GLU A 99 7.38 17.08 -22.33
N GLU A 100 6.59 16.12 -21.83
CA GLU A 100 5.94 16.22 -20.51
C GLU A 100 6.97 16.15 -19.37
N MET A 101 7.97 15.28 -19.51
CA MET A 101 9.10 15.20 -18.57
C MET A 101 9.91 16.50 -18.56
N THR A 102 10.17 17.08 -19.74
CA THR A 102 10.91 18.35 -19.84
C THR A 102 10.14 19.51 -19.20
N ARG A 103 8.82 19.59 -19.41
CA ARG A 103 7.97 20.62 -18.78
C ARG A 103 7.99 20.50 -17.25
N TYR A 104 7.87 19.28 -16.73
CA TYR A 104 7.89 19.03 -15.29
C TYR A 104 9.24 19.41 -14.66
N VAL A 105 10.35 19.05 -15.30
CA VAL A 105 11.70 19.43 -14.83
C VAL A 105 11.88 20.95 -14.80
N GLN A 106 11.39 21.66 -15.81
CA GLN A 106 11.45 23.14 -15.85
C GLN A 106 10.62 23.78 -14.73
N GLU A 107 9.43 23.25 -14.44
CA GLU A 107 8.60 23.74 -13.34
C GLU A 107 9.28 23.53 -11.98
N LEU A 108 9.90 22.37 -11.75
CA LEU A 108 10.66 22.10 -10.53
C LEU A 108 11.87 23.03 -10.38
N GLN A 109 12.63 23.26 -11.44
CA GLN A 109 13.76 24.19 -11.43
C GLN A 109 13.32 25.62 -11.06
N LYS A 110 12.19 26.08 -11.61
CA LYS A 110 11.63 27.40 -11.29
C LYS A 110 11.26 27.53 -9.81
N HIS A 111 10.68 26.49 -9.22
CA HIS A 111 10.36 26.47 -7.79
C HIS A 111 11.62 26.45 -6.92
N GLN A 112 12.65 25.70 -7.32
CA GLN A 112 13.93 25.66 -6.61
C GLN A 112 14.64 27.04 -6.64
N GLU A 113 14.70 27.69 -7.80
CA GLU A 113 15.26 29.05 -7.91
C GLU A 113 14.49 30.07 -7.07
N THR A 114 13.17 29.96 -7.04
CA THR A 114 12.32 30.87 -6.25
C THR A 114 12.59 30.67 -4.76
N ALA A 115 12.67 29.41 -4.29
CA ALA A 115 13.01 29.09 -2.91
C ALA A 115 14.41 29.57 -2.53
N GLU A 116 15.42 29.41 -3.41
CA GLU A 116 16.77 29.89 -3.16
C GLU A 116 16.86 31.43 -3.13
N LYS A 117 16.16 32.12 -4.03
CA LYS A 117 16.11 33.59 -4.04
C LYS A 117 15.47 34.12 -2.75
N THR A 118 14.37 33.54 -2.30
CA THR A 118 13.73 33.88 -1.02
C THR A 118 14.67 33.63 0.17
N LYS A 119 15.40 32.52 0.17
CA LYS A 119 16.39 32.20 1.22
C LYS A 119 17.56 33.18 1.26
N ARG A 120 18.05 33.64 0.10
CA ARG A 120 19.14 34.63 -0.03
C ARG A 120 18.70 36.05 0.36
N VAL A 121 17.44 36.41 0.12
CA VAL A 121 16.88 37.69 0.58
C VAL A 121 16.78 37.68 2.11
N SER A 122 16.27 36.60 2.69
CA SER A 122 16.15 36.44 4.15
C SER A 122 17.49 36.45 4.90
N THR A 123 18.62 36.16 4.24
CA THR A 123 19.96 36.20 4.84
C THR A 123 20.69 37.53 4.63
N LYS A 124 20.17 38.43 3.78
CA LYS A 124 20.71 39.79 3.60
C LYS A 124 20.03 40.83 4.48
N GLU A 125 18.92 40.48 5.13
CA GLU A 125 18.14 41.36 6.02
C GLU A 125 18.42 41.14 7.52
N ILE A 126 19.53 40.48 7.88
CA ILE A 126 20.04 40.34 9.26
C ILE A 126 21.39 41.04 9.37
#